data_AF-A0A1R1XIM4-F1
#
_entry.id   AF-A0A1R1XIM4-F1
#
_cell.length_a   1.000
_cell.length_b   1.000
_cell.length_c   1.000
_cell.angle_alpha   90.00
_cell.angle_beta   90.00
_cell.angle_gamma   90.00
#
_symmetry.space_group_name_H-M   'P 1'
#
loop_
_entity.id
_entity.type
_entity.pdbx_description
1 polymer ?
#
loop_
_entity_poly.entity_id
_entity_poly.type
_entity_poly.pdbx_seq_one_letter_code
_entity_poly.pdbx_strand_id
1 'polypeptide(L)'
;MLPIGCYGGETFGISEARCKPIQSEIDKAIRMVANVGKSAAMERIRDELGITSVFMRTSTARERAYHKWPTSKTWIADLIKAPIKARMATWVTGSARWIKKFCTQDANGQT
;
A
#
# COMPACT_ATOMS: atom_id res chain seq x y z
N MET A 1 -4.46 14.28 6.33
CA MET A 1 -3.15 14.77 5.83
C MET A 1 -2.32 13.60 5.29
N LEU A 2 -2.61 13.17 4.05
CA LEU A 2 -2.25 11.82 3.60
C LEU A 2 -2.17 11.62 2.06
N PRO A 3 -2.61 12.54 1.17
CA PRO A 3 -2.41 12.38 -0.28
C PRO A 3 -0.95 12.42 -0.72
N ILE A 4 -0.15 13.37 -0.22
CA ILE A 4 1.24 13.58 -0.66
C ILE A 4 2.12 12.35 -0.37
N GLY A 5 2.03 11.79 0.84
CA GLY A 5 2.83 10.61 1.22
C GLY A 5 2.41 9.31 0.51
N CYS A 6 1.23 9.28 -0.10
CA CYS A 6 0.72 8.10 -0.82
C CYS A 6 0.77 8.29 -2.35
N TYR A 7 1.28 9.42 -2.85
CA TYR A 7 1.33 9.69 -4.28
C TYR A 7 2.26 8.68 -5.00
N GLY A 8 1.73 7.95 -5.97
CA GLY A 8 2.45 6.85 -6.64
C GLY A 8 2.52 5.56 -5.83
N GLY A 9 1.74 5.46 -4.75
CA GLY A 9 1.66 4.30 -3.84
C GLY A 9 1.35 2.99 -4.53
N GLU A 10 0.68 3.04 -5.67
CA GLU A 10 0.42 1.91 -6.55
C GLU A 10 1.72 1.18 -6.93
N THR A 11 2.85 1.90 -7.01
CA THR A 11 4.14 1.37 -7.48
C THR A 11 5.10 0.99 -6.35
N PHE A 12 5.25 1.84 -5.32
CA PHE A 12 6.20 1.57 -4.23
C PHE A 12 5.58 0.78 -3.06
N GLY A 13 4.25 0.70 -2.96
CA GLY A 13 3.49 -0.05 -1.94
C GLY A 13 3.64 -1.58 -2.02
N ILE A 14 4.72 -2.08 -2.63
CA ILE A 14 5.07 -3.51 -2.64
C ILE A 14 5.61 -3.96 -1.27
N SER A 15 6.27 -3.06 -0.53
CA SER A 15 6.97 -3.40 0.71
C SER A 15 6.77 -2.34 1.77
N GLU A 16 6.46 -2.79 2.98
CA GLU A 16 6.37 -1.93 4.15
C GLU A 16 7.70 -1.18 4.39
N ALA A 17 8.85 -1.81 4.13
CA ALA A 17 10.16 -1.19 4.28
C ALA A 17 10.31 0.09 3.44
N ARG A 18 9.67 0.16 2.27
CA ARG A 18 9.64 1.36 1.43
C ARG A 18 8.71 2.44 1.97
N CYS A 19 7.67 2.05 2.71
CA CYS A 19 6.73 2.96 3.32
C CYS A 19 7.21 3.49 4.69
N LYS A 20 8.15 2.81 5.35
CA LYS A 20 8.65 3.16 6.69
C LYS A 20 9.15 4.61 6.83
N PRO A 21 9.99 5.16 5.93
CA PRO A 21 10.45 6.54 6.07
C PRO A 21 9.29 7.55 6.00
N ILE A 22 8.35 7.33 5.08
CA ILE A 22 7.18 8.19 4.91
C ILE A 22 6.26 8.09 6.14
N GLN A 23 6.03 6.87 6.63
CA GLN A 23 5.24 6.65 7.84
C GLN A 23 5.86 7.31 9.06
N SER A 24 7.20 7.30 9.18
CA SER A 24 7.92 7.93 10.30
C SER A 24 7.70 9.44 10.34
N GLU A 25 7.78 10.13 9.19
CA GLU A 25 7.53 11.57 9.14
C GLU A 25 6.08 11.93 9.45
N ILE A 26 5.13 11.11 8.98
CA ILE A 26 3.72 11.28 9.32
C ILE A 26 3.49 11.03 10.82
N ASP A 27 4.09 9.99 11.40
CA ASP A 27 3.93 9.68 12.81
C ASP A 27 4.52 10.80 13.70
N LYS A 28 5.63 11.44 13.29
CA LYS A 28 6.16 12.64 13.95
C LYS A 28 5.15 13.79 13.92
N ALA A 29 4.55 14.07 12.77
CA ALA A 29 3.54 15.11 12.62
C ALA A 29 2.30 14.83 13.48
N ILE A 30 1.82 13.59 13.49
CA ILE A 30 0.68 13.15 14.32
C ILE A 30 1.01 13.36 15.81
N ARG A 31 2.22 12.98 16.27
CA ARG A 31 2.61 13.20 17.67
C ARG A 31 2.61 14.69 18.05
N MET A 32 3.10 15.56 17.17
CA MET A 32 3.10 17.00 17.42
C MET A 32 1.67 17.56 17.52
N VAL A 33 0.76 17.14 16.64
CA VAL A 33 -0.63 17.60 16.62
C VAL A 33 -1.42 17.05 17.81
N ALA A 34 -1.21 15.77 18.17
CA ALA A 34 -1.89 15.13 19.30
C ALA A 34 -1.28 15.49 20.67
N ASN A 35 -0.17 16.23 20.69
CA ASN A 35 0.57 16.61 21.90
C ASN A 35 0.89 15.43 22.84
N VAL A 36 1.31 14.30 22.26
CA VAL A 36 1.60 13.06 23.01
C VAL A 36 3.11 12.82 23.18
N GLY A 37 3.48 12.23 24.32
CA GLY A 37 4.85 11.82 24.61
C GLY A 37 5.35 10.68 23.70
N LYS A 38 6.68 10.47 23.67
CA LYS A 38 7.33 9.42 22.85
C LYS A 38 6.90 7.99 23.22
N SER A 39 6.49 7.77 24.46
CA SER A 39 6.02 6.48 24.97
C SER A 39 4.65 6.08 24.44
N ALA A 40 3.87 7.02 23.90
CA ALA A 40 2.55 6.71 23.38
C ALA A 40 2.64 5.81 22.14
N ALA A 41 1.79 4.79 22.10
CA ALA A 41 1.70 3.84 21.00
C ALA A 41 1.07 4.52 19.77
N MET A 42 1.84 4.66 18.68
CA MET A 42 1.36 5.32 17.46
C MET A 42 0.20 4.60 16.78
N GLU A 43 0.15 3.28 16.89
CA GLU A 43 -0.96 2.49 16.33
C GLU A 43 -2.30 2.91 16.93
N ARG A 44 -2.38 2.97 18.27
CA ARG A 44 -3.59 3.42 18.97
C ARG A 44 -4.00 4.84 18.63
N ILE A 45 -3.04 5.77 18.59
CA ILE A 45 -3.32 7.16 18.22
C ILE A 45 -3.84 7.26 16.78
N ARG A 46 -3.27 6.48 15.86
CA ARG A 46 -3.71 6.43 14.48
C ARG A 46 -5.13 5.88 14.36
N ASP A 47 -5.45 4.82 15.09
CA ASP A 47 -6.80 4.23 15.11
C ASP A 47 -7.83 5.24 15.63
N GLU A 48 -7.54 5.91 16.75
CA GLU A 48 -8.42 6.92 17.35
C GLU A 48 -8.64 8.12 16.43
N LEU A 49 -7.62 8.51 15.66
CA LEU A 49 -7.71 9.57 14.66
C LEU A 49 -8.28 9.10 13.31
N GLY A 50 -8.61 7.81 13.15
CA GLY A 50 -9.08 7.23 11.88
C GLY A 50 -8.03 7.29 10.76
N ILE A 51 -6.75 7.32 11.11
CA ILE A 51 -5.63 7.44 10.17
C ILE A 51 -5.10 6.05 9.81
N THR A 52 -5.46 5.56 8.63
CA THR A 52 -4.86 4.34 8.06
C THR A 52 -3.37 4.52 7.77
N SER A 53 -2.58 3.47 7.99
CA SER A 53 -1.14 3.48 7.66
C SER A 53 -0.88 3.72 6.16
N VAL A 54 0.27 4.31 5.85
CA VAL A 54 0.74 4.52 4.47
C VAL A 54 0.82 3.18 3.75
N PHE A 55 1.33 2.14 4.41
CA PHE A 55 1.46 0.83 3.80
C PHE A 55 0.09 0.24 3.43
N MET A 56 -0.91 0.37 4.29
CA MET A 56 -2.27 -0.10 3.98
C MET A 56 -2.85 0.65 2.78
N ARG A 57 -2.78 1.99 2.80
CA ARG A 57 -3.32 2.84 1.72
C ARG A 57 -2.68 2.55 0.37
N THR A 58 -1.36 2.41 0.34
CA THR A 58 -0.60 2.12 -0.88
C THR A 58 -0.83 0.69 -1.35
N SER A 59 -1.06 -0.26 -0.45
CA SER A 59 -1.46 -1.62 -0.81
C SER A 59 -2.84 -1.67 -1.46
N THR A 60 -3.85 -0.99 -0.91
CA THR A 60 -5.17 -0.87 -1.54
C THR A 60 -5.10 -0.17 -2.89
N ALA A 61 -4.29 0.89 -3.01
CA ALA A 61 -4.08 1.58 -4.28
C ALA A 61 -3.44 0.65 -5.32
N ARG A 62 -2.44 -0.14 -4.92
CA ARG A 62 -1.76 -1.14 -5.77
C ARG A 62 -2.69 -2.25 -6.23
N GLU A 63 -3.51 -2.78 -5.33
CA GLU A 63 -4.54 -3.77 -5.69
C GLU A 63 -5.50 -3.20 -6.74
N ARG A 64 -6.09 -2.03 -6.48
CA ARG A 64 -6.98 -1.34 -7.42
C ARG A 64 -6.30 -1.12 -8.77
N ALA A 65 -5.04 -0.70 -8.77
CA ALA A 65 -4.25 -0.47 -9.97
C ALA A 65 -4.06 -1.76 -10.77
N TYR A 66 -3.77 -2.89 -10.11
CA TYR A 66 -3.61 -4.19 -10.76
C TYR A 66 -4.90 -4.64 -11.47
N HIS A 67 -6.07 -4.34 -10.92
CA HIS A 67 -7.37 -4.66 -11.55
C HIS A 67 -7.79 -3.65 -12.63
N LYS A 68 -7.46 -2.36 -12.45
CA LYS A 68 -7.87 -1.28 -13.36
C LYS A 68 -6.98 -1.15 -14.60
N TRP A 69 -5.66 -1.28 -14.44
CA TRP A 69 -4.72 -1.01 -15.53
C TRP A 69 -4.77 -2.00 -16.71
N PRO A 70 -5.16 -3.28 -16.59
CA PRO A 70 -5.30 -4.19 -17.73
C PRO A 70 -6.24 -3.71 -18.84
N THR A 71 -7.25 -2.90 -18.51
CA THR A 71 -8.23 -2.34 -19.45
C THR A 71 -7.81 -0.96 -20.00
N SER A 72 -6.70 -0.40 -19.51
CA SER A 72 -6.19 0.90 -19.94
C SER A 72 -5.32 0.79 -21.20
N LYS A 73 -5.23 1.87 -21.99
CA LYS A 73 -4.35 1.96 -23.17
C LYS A 73 -2.95 2.46 -22.79
N THR A 74 -2.30 1.79 -21.84
CA THR A 74 -0.96 2.17 -21.35
C THR A 74 0.00 0.99 -21.46
N TRP A 75 1.30 1.26 -21.56
CA TRP A 75 2.35 0.23 -21.57
C TRP A 75 2.33 -0.66 -20.31
N ILE A 76 1.77 -0.16 -19.20
CA ILE A 76 1.59 -0.93 -17.97
C ILE A 76 0.56 -2.07 -18.19
N ALA A 77 -0.49 -1.85 -18.98
CA ALA A 77 -1.45 -2.87 -19.33
C ALA A 77 -0.78 -4.05 -20.06
N ASP A 78 0.12 -3.74 -20.98
CA ASP A 78 0.89 -4.74 -21.73
C ASP A 78 1.82 -5.53 -20.81
N LEU A 79 2.47 -4.86 -19.85
CA LEU A 79 3.30 -5.53 -18.84
C LEU A 79 2.50 -6.43 -17.89
N ILE A 80 1.24 -6.11 -17.59
CA ILE A 80 0.39 -6.98 -16.77
C ILE A 80 -0.04 -8.21 -17.57
N LYS A 81 -0.39 -8.04 -18.85
CA LYS A 81 -0.80 -9.14 -19.75
C LYS A 81 0.37 -10.05 -20.13
N ALA A 82 1.55 -9.47 -20.36
CA ALA A 82 2.77 -10.15 -20.77
C ALA A 82 3.94 -9.79 -19.83
N PRO A 83 3.96 -10.34 -18.59
CA PRO A 83 5.01 -10.05 -17.63
C PRO A 83 6.38 -10.53 -18.12
N ILE A 84 7.43 -9.77 -17.76
CA ILE A 84 8.82 -10.05 -18.15
C ILE A 84 9.29 -11.37 -17.53
N LYS A 85 9.37 -12.43 -18.34
CA LYS A 85 9.73 -13.79 -17.89
C LYS A 85 11.19 -13.91 -17.44
N ALA A 86 12.09 -13.07 -17.96
CA ALA A 86 13.51 -13.10 -17.60
C ALA A 86 13.78 -12.63 -16.15
N ARG A 87 12.81 -11.98 -15.49
CA ARG A 87 12.94 -11.52 -14.10
C ARG A 87 11.84 -12.11 -13.23
N MET A 88 12.22 -12.96 -12.28
CA MET A 88 11.29 -13.64 -11.37
C MET A 88 10.55 -12.69 -10.42
N ALA A 89 11.15 -11.54 -10.08
CA ALA A 89 10.59 -10.56 -9.16
C ALA A 89 10.45 -9.19 -9.84
N THR A 90 9.26 -8.92 -10.40
CA THR A 90 8.88 -7.60 -10.92
C THR A 90 7.72 -7.04 -10.11
N TRP A 91 7.40 -5.75 -10.30
CA TRP A 91 6.22 -5.15 -9.66
C TRP A 91 4.93 -5.90 -10.00
N VAL A 92 4.77 -6.34 -11.25
CA VAL A 92 3.60 -7.11 -11.71
C VAL A 92 3.54 -8.48 -11.03
N THR A 93 4.61 -9.28 -11.11
CA THR A 93 4.61 -10.64 -10.55
C THR A 93 4.53 -10.65 -9.02
N GLY A 94 5.17 -9.67 -8.37
CA GLY A 94 5.06 -9.44 -6.93
C GLY A 94 3.65 -9.03 -6.51
N SER A 95 2.97 -8.19 -7.29
CA SER A 95 1.59 -7.76 -7.01
C SER A 95 0.59 -8.89 -7.20
N ALA A 96 0.71 -9.66 -8.28
CA ALA A 96 -0.11 -10.86 -8.48
C ALA A 96 0.03 -11.85 -7.31
N ARG A 97 1.27 -12.13 -6.88
CA ARG A 97 1.52 -13.05 -5.75
C ARG A 97 0.96 -12.52 -4.43
N TRP A 98 1.10 -11.23 -4.19
CA TRP A 98 0.59 -10.60 -2.96
C TRP A 98 -0.94 -10.62 -2.94
N ILE A 99 -1.61 -10.23 -4.03
CA ILE A 99 -3.08 -10.25 -4.14
C ILE A 99 -3.61 -11.67 -3.92
N LYS A 100 -2.97 -12.68 -4.54
CA LYS A 100 -3.31 -14.10 -4.31
C LYS A 100 -3.06 -14.55 -2.87
N LYS A 101 -2.15 -13.91 -2.13
CA LYS A 101 -1.88 -14.28 -0.74
C LYS A 101 -2.90 -13.66 0.22
N PHE A 102 -3.26 -12.39 -0.02
CA PHE A 102 -3.97 -11.57 0.96
C PHE A 102 -5.40 -11.20 0.58
N CYS A 103 -5.74 -11.13 -0.71
CA CYS A 103 -7.07 -10.67 -1.17
C CYS A 103 -8.00 -11.82 -1.57
N THR A 104 -7.50 -13.04 -1.80
CA THR A 104 -8.32 -14.20 -2.19
C THR A 104 -8.85 -15.02 -1.01
N GLN A 105 -8.48 -14.70 0.24
CA GLN A 105 -8.97 -15.43 1.42
C GLN A 105 -10.33 -14.92 1.93
N ASP A 106 -10.79 -13.74 1.50
CA ASP A 106 -12.03 -13.12 2.01
C ASP A 106 -13.32 -13.64 1.34
N ALA A 107 -13.24 -14.60 0.41
CA ALA A 107 -14.43 -15.19 -0.21
C ALA A 107 -15.14 -16.26 0.65
N ASN A 108 -14.48 -16.79 1.69
CA ASN A 108 -14.99 -17.94 2.47
C ASN A 108 -15.25 -17.63 3.96
N GLY A 109 -15.14 -16.38 4.40
CA GLY A 109 -15.35 -15.96 5.79
C GLY A 109 -16.49 -14.95 5.93
N GLN A 110 -17.73 -15.42 5.75
CA GLN A 110 -18.92 -14.67 6.12
C GLN A 110 -19.26 -14.89 7.61
N THR A 111 -19.75 -13.80 8.22
CA THR A 111 -20.31 -13.57 9.58
C THR A 111 -19.37 -13.48 10.75
#